data_AF-A0A7Y5G2S9-F1
#
_entry.id   AF-A0A7Y5G2S9-F1
#
_cell.length_a   1.000
_cell.length_b   1.000
_cell.length_c   1.000
_cell.angle_alpha   90.00
_cell.angle_beta   90.00
_cell.angle_gamma   90.00
#
_symmetry.space_group_name_H-M   'P 1'
#
loop_
_entity.id
_entity.type
_entity.pdbx_description
1 polymer ?
#
loop_
_entity_poly.entity_id
_entity_poly.type
_entity_poly.pdbx_seq_one_letter_code
_entity_poly.pdbx_strand_id
1 'polypeptide(L)' 'VYPAGIHSLSWEGKNNAGAAVTSGEYFLRMLAETNGREKLSRVIKLNFVQ' A
#
# COMPACT_ATOMS: atom_id res chain seq x y z
N VAL A 1 -0.69 14.11 -9.29
CA VAL A 1 -0.22 13.24 -10.40
C VAL A 1 1.12 12.66 -9.97
N TYR A 2 1.25 11.34 -9.88
CA TYR A 2 2.54 10.72 -9.62
C TYR A 2 3.29 10.63 -10.95
N PRO A 3 4.52 11.16 -11.06
CA PRO A 3 5.30 11.03 -12.28
C PRO A 3 5.63 9.55 -12.53
N ALA A 4 5.82 9.20 -13.80
CA ALA A 4 6.37 7.89 -14.14
C ALA A 4 7.74 7.72 -13.47
N GLY A 5 8.01 6.52 -12.96
CA GLY A 5 9.25 6.23 -12.26
C GLY A 5 9.05 5.24 -11.11
N ILE A 6 10.13 5.01 -10.37
CA ILE A 6 10.15 4.14 -9.20
C ILE A 6 9.68 4.94 -7.98
N HIS A 7 8.75 4.36 -7.22
CA HIS A 7 8.24 4.92 -5.98
C HIS A 7 8.40 3.90 -4.86
N SER A 8 8.67 4.38 -3.65
CA SER A 8 8.73 3.58 -2.43
C SER A 8 7.60 3.95 -1.49
N LEU A 9 7.04 2.96 -0.81
CA LEU A 9 6.03 3.15 0.23
C LEU A 9 6.45 2.40 1.49
N SER A 10 6.27 3.05 2.64
CA SER A 10 6.46 2.47 3.97
C SER A 10 5.17 2.60 4.77
N TRP A 11 4.87 1.61 5.61
CA TRP A 11 3.77 1.65 6.56
C TRP A 11 4.32 1.45 7.97
N GLU A 12 3.91 2.32 8.90
CA GLU A 12 4.38 2.30 10.29
C GLU A 12 3.75 1.17 11.14
N GLY A 13 2.93 0.31 10.55
CA GLY A 13 2.22 -0.74 11.31
C GLY A 13 1.10 -0.18 12.20
N LYS A 14 0.50 0.96 11.83
CA LYS A 14 -0.62 1.58 12.56
C LYS A 14 -1.92 1.54 11.76
N ASN A 15 -3.04 1.40 12.48
CA ASN A 15 -4.38 1.52 11.91
C ASN A 15 -4.83 3.00 11.81
N ASN A 16 -6.05 3.23 11.33
CA ASN A 16 -6.62 4.57 11.13
C ASN A 16 -6.86 5.34 12.43
N ALA A 17 -6.87 4.67 13.59
CA ALA A 17 -6.94 5.32 14.90
C ALA A 17 -5.55 5.68 15.46
N GLY A 18 -4.47 5.40 14.71
CA GLY A 18 -3.09 5.62 15.14
C GLY A 18 -2.56 4.52 16.07
N ALA A 19 -3.34 3.48 16.36
CA ALA A 19 -2.93 2.37 17.20
C ALA A 19 -2.08 1.37 16.40
N ALA A 20 -1.06 0.80 17.04
CA ALA A 20 -0.26 -0.27 16.47
C ALA A 20 -1.15 -1.50 16.19
N VAL A 21 -0.93 -2.14 15.05
CA VAL A 21 -1.61 -3.39 14.67
C VAL A 21 -0.81 -4.61 15.15
N THR A 22 -1.46 -5.74 15.29
CA THR A 22 -0.80 -6.99 15.68
C THR A 22 0.04 -7.57 14.53
N SER A 23 1.09 -8.33 14.86
CA SER A 23 1.80 -9.16 13.89
C SER A 23 0.83 -10.06 13.12
N GLY A 24 1.05 -10.23 11.82
CA GLY A 24 0.15 -11.00 10.98
C GLY A 24 0.34 -10.74 9.48
N GLU A 25 -0.56 -11.32 8.70
CA GLU A 25 -0.57 -11.14 7.25
C GLU A 25 -1.41 -9.92 6.87
N TYR A 26 -0.85 -9.06 6.02
CA TYR A 26 -1.49 -7.85 5.53
C TYR A 26 -1.38 -7.78 4.00
N PHE A 27 -2.27 -6.99 3.39
CA PHE A 27 -2.28 -6.78 1.96
C PHE A 27 -2.19 -5.29 1.64
N LEU A 28 -1.16 -4.91 0.87
CA LEU A 28 -1.11 -3.61 0.23
C LEU A 28 -1.79 -3.70 -1.13
N ARG A 29 -2.88 -2.95 -1.30
CA ARG A 29 -3.58 -2.81 -2.59
C ARG A 29 -3.19 -1.48 -3.24
N MET A 30 -2.52 -1.55 -4.38
CA MET A 30 -2.15 -0.37 -5.18
C MET A 30 -3.05 -0.25 -6.40
N LEU A 31 -3.52 0.98 -6.65
CA LEU A 31 -4.31 1.39 -7.80
C LEU A 31 -3.62 2.60 -8.43
N ALA A 32 -3.10 2.45 -9.64
CA ALA A 32 -2.64 3.59 -10.44
C ALA A 32 -3.71 3.91 -11.49
N GLU A 33 -4.02 5.19 -11.69
CA GLU A 33 -4.98 5.68 -12.68
C GLU A 33 -4.39 6.88 -13.45
N THR A 34 -4.36 6.78 -14.78
CA THR A 34 -4.00 7.91 -15.67
C THR A 34 -5.21 8.37 -16.45
N ASN A 35 -5.63 9.63 -16.26
CA ASN A 35 -6.71 10.30 -17.01
C ASN A 35 -8.00 9.45 -17.16
N GLY A 36 -8.38 8.70 -16.13
CA GLY A 36 -9.58 7.85 -16.14
C GLY A 36 -9.45 6.54 -16.91
N ARG A 37 -8.28 6.19 -17.45
CA ARG A 37 -8.16 5.14 -18.48
C ARG A 37 -7.20 4.00 -18.19
N GLU A 38 -6.26 4.16 -17.26
CA GLU A 38 -5.28 3.11 -17.00
C GLU A 38 -5.31 2.67 -15.55
N LYS A 39 -6.07 1.61 -15.22
CA LYS A 39 -6.19 1.09 -13.85
C LYS A 39 -5.25 -0.10 -13.66
N LEU A 40 -4.03 0.14 -13.18
CA LEU A 40 -3.18 -0.95 -12.70
C LEU A 40 -3.60 -1.31 -11.28
N SER A 41 -4.04 -2.55 -11.06
CA SER A 41 -4.28 -3.11 -9.73
C SER A 41 -3.18 -4.10 -9.39
N ARG A 42 -2.54 -3.89 -8.24
CA ARG A 42 -1.59 -4.83 -7.64
C ARG A 42 -1.95 -5.07 -6.19
N VAL A 43 -1.82 -6.32 -5.77
CA VAL A 43 -1.95 -6.73 -4.37
C VAL A 43 -0.63 -7.34 -3.96
N ILE A 44 -0.02 -6.80 -2.91
CA ILE A 44 1.21 -7.30 -2.33
C ILE A 44 0.88 -7.84 -0.95
N LYS A 45 1.16 -9.13 -0.73
CA LYS A 45 1.08 -9.74 0.59
C LYS A 45 2.31 -9.35 1.41
N LEU A 46 2.09 -8.95 2.64
CA LEU A 46 3.10 -8.55 3.60
C LEU A 46 2.96 -9.44 4.84
N ASN A 47 4.05 -10.03 5.28
CA ASN A 47 4.11 -10.63 6.61
C ASN A 47 4.69 -9.56 7.55
N PHE A 48 3.85 -9.01 8.41
CA PHE A 48 4.24 -7.97 9.34
C PHE A 48 4.53 -8.58 10.72
N VAL A 49 5.67 -8.20 11.28
CA VAL A 49 6.10 -8.57 12.63
C VAL A 49 6.50 -7.27 13.32
N GLN A 50 5.98 -7.03 14.51
CA GLN A 50 6.25 -5.85 15.31
C GLN A 50 7.65 -5.86 15.94
#